data_AF-A0A2E9X7Z4-F1
#
_entry.id   AF-A0A2E9X7Z4-F1
#
_cell.length_a   1.000
_cell.length_b   1.000
_cell.length_c   1.000
_cell.angle_alpha   90.00
_cell.angle_beta   90.00
_cell.angle_gamma   90.00
#
_symmetry.space_group_name_H-M   'P 1'
#
loop_
_entity.id
_entity.type
_entity.pdbx_description
1 polymer ?
#
loop_
_entity_poly.entity_id
_entity_poly.type
_entity_poly.pdbx_seq_one_letter_code
_entity_poly.pdbx_strand_id
1 'polypeptide(L)' 'MGIEDHVVQLRAKHSELEAAIEEESSRPHPDDIHLYDLKRQKLRVKDEITRCTAH' A
#
# COMPACT_ATOMS: atom_id res chain seq x y z
N MET A 1 -8.31 -20.56 8.45
CA MET A 1 -7.59 -19.37 7.97
C MET A 1 -7.97 -18.20 8.85
N GLY A 2 -7.00 -17.66 9.59
CA GLY A 2 -7.22 -16.58 10.55
C GLY A 2 -7.03 -15.20 9.92
N ILE A 3 -7.53 -14.19 10.62
CA ILE A 3 -7.42 -12.76 10.30
C ILE A 3 -5.95 -12.34 10.10
N GLU A 4 -5.02 -13.01 10.80
CA GLU A 4 -3.57 -12.85 10.65
C GLU A 4 -3.04 -13.07 9.22
N ASP A 5 -3.54 -14.07 8.48
CA ASP A 5 -3.08 -14.33 7.11
C ASP A 5 -3.48 -13.19 6.17
N HIS A 6 -4.70 -12.67 6.34
CA HIS A 6 -5.18 -11.48 5.60
C HIS A 6 -4.34 -10.25 5.92
N VAL A 7 -4.00 -10.02 7.20
CA VAL A 7 -3.16 -8.88 7.60
C VAL A 7 -1.75 -9.00 7.02
N VAL A 8 -1.17 -10.20 6.97
CA VAL A 8 0.14 -10.45 6.36
C VAL A 8 0.12 -10.14 4.87
N GLN A 9 -0.90 -10.60 4.14
CA GLN A 9 -1.04 -10.30 2.70
C GLN A 9 -1.27 -8.81 2.43
N LEU A 10 -2.08 -8.14 3.24
CA LEU A 10 -2.30 -6.70 3.12
C LEU A 10 -1.00 -5.92 3.42
N ARG A 11 -0.22 -6.33 4.42
CA ARG A 11 1.09 -5.72 4.71
C ARG A 11 2.09 -5.91 3.58
N ALA A 12 2.13 -7.09 2.96
CA ALA A 12 2.97 -7.34 1.79
C ALA A 12 2.61 -6.38 0.64
N LYS A 13 1.30 -6.29 0.29
CA LYS A 13 0.80 -5.32 -0.70
C LYS A 13 1.14 -3.88 -0.35
N HIS A 14 1.03 -3.49 0.92
CA HIS A 14 1.39 -2.14 1.35
C HIS A 14 2.88 -1.86 1.08
N SER A 15 3.76 -2.82 1.41
CA SER A 15 5.20 -2.68 1.17
C SER A 15 5.53 -2.61 -0.32
N GLU A 16 4.84 -3.37 -1.17
CA GLU A 16 5.00 -3.30 -2.63
C GLU A 16 4.56 -1.95 -3.19
N LEU A 17 3.41 -1.43 -2.71
CA LEU A 17 2.92 -0.10 -3.10
C LEU A 17 3.88 1.00 -2.64
N GLU A 18 4.49 0.88 -1.46
CA GLU A 18 5.53 1.81 -0.99
C GLU A 18 6.77 1.78 -1.87
N ALA A 19 7.28 0.60 -2.20
CA ALA A 19 8.45 0.45 -3.07
C ALA A 19 8.18 1.05 -4.46
N ALA A 20 7.01 0.80 -5.03
CA ALA A 20 6.60 1.38 -6.31
C ALA A 20 6.51 2.92 -6.25
N ILE A 21 5.96 3.48 -5.17
CA ILE A 21 5.94 4.93 -4.93
C ILE A 21 7.34 5.51 -4.85
N GLU A 22 8.25 4.85 -4.14
CA GLU A 22 9.63 5.32 -3.97
C GLU A 22 10.42 5.24 -5.29
N GLU A 23 10.28 4.16 -6.05
CA GLU A 23 10.85 4.04 -7.39
C GLU A 23 10.33 5.15 -8.32
N GLU A 24 9.02 5.35 -8.36
CA GLU A 24 8.40 6.34 -9.24
C GLU A 24 8.75 7.77 -8.83
N SER A 25 8.82 8.04 -7.53
CA SER A 25 9.26 9.34 -6.99
C SER A 25 10.76 9.59 -7.14
N SER A 26 11.57 8.54 -7.28
CA SER A 26 13.01 8.64 -7.53
C SER A 26 13.32 8.90 -9.00
N ARG A 27 12.38 8.59 -9.91
CA ARG A 27 12.53 8.89 -11.33
C ARG A 27 12.53 10.40 -11.58
N PRO A 28 13.37 10.90 -12.50
CA PRO A 28 13.43 12.32 -12.85
C PRO A 28 12.16 12.84 -13.52
N HIS A 29 11.32 11.96 -14.05
CA HIS A 29 9.95 12.24 -14.50
C HIS A 29 8.98 11.35 -13.71
N PRO A 30 8.57 11.77 -12.50
CA PRO A 30 7.57 11.06 -11.73
C PRO A 30 6.22 11.22 -12.42
N ASP A 31 5.51 10.11 -12.66
CA ASP A 31 4.12 10.16 -13.11
C ASP A 31 3.23 10.53 -11.91
N ASP A 32 2.97 11.82 -11.71
CA ASP A 32 2.15 12.33 -10.59
C ASP A 32 0.80 11.61 -10.45
N ILE A 33 0.15 11.26 -11.57
CA ILE A 33 -1.12 10.53 -11.58
C ILE A 33 -0.95 9.13 -10.97
N HIS A 34 0.12 8.43 -11.37
CA HIS A 34 0.43 7.09 -10.92
C HIS A 34 0.82 7.10 -9.44
N LEU A 35 1.66 8.05 -9.04
CA LEU A 35 2.05 8.33 -7.65
C LEU A 35 0.84 8.63 -6.75
N TYR A 36 -0.14 9.39 -7.27
CA TYR A 36 -1.36 9.72 -6.55
C TYR A 36 -2.26 8.48 -6.37
N ASP A 37 -2.41 7.65 -7.41
CA ASP A 37 -3.19 6.42 -7.31
C ASP A 37 -2.53 5.41 -6.37
N LEU A 38 -1.21 5.23 -6.46
CA LEU A 38 -0.41 4.41 -5.56
C LEU A 38 -0.55 4.86 -4.09
N LYS A 39 -0.42 6.16 -3.81
CA LYS A 39 -0.63 6.71 -2.45
C LYS A 39 -2.05 6.46 -1.95
N ARG A 40 -3.06 6.56 -2.83
CA ARG A 40 -4.46 6.29 -2.49
C ARG A 40 -4.68 4.81 -2.19
N GLN A 41 -4.09 3.90 -2.98
CA GLN A 41 -4.14 2.47 -2.73
C GLN A 41 -3.43 2.12 -1.41
N LYS A 42 -2.25 2.70 -1.14
CA LYS A 42 -1.54 2.55 0.13
C LYS A 42 -2.42 2.94 1.33
N LEU A 43 -3.13 4.07 1.22
CA LEU A 43 -4.07 4.54 2.24
C LEU A 43 -5.22 3.54 2.46
N ARG A 44 -5.80 2.99 1.39
CA ARG A 44 -6.87 1.97 1.48
C ARG A 44 -6.38 0.69 2.14
N VAL A 45 -5.22 0.17 1.73
CA VAL A 45 -4.63 -1.04 2.32
C VAL A 45 -4.33 -0.82 3.80
N LYS A 46 -3.81 0.35 4.18
CA LYS A 46 -3.58 0.70 5.58
C LYS A 46 -4.88 0.75 6.39
N ASP A 47 -5.96 1.31 5.82
CA ASP A 47 -7.27 1.36 6.45
C ASP A 47 -7.86 -0.06 6.61
N GLU A 48 -7.75 -0.90 5.59
CA GLU A 48 -8.14 -2.31 5.65
C GLU A 48 -7.36 -3.08 6.71
N ILE A 49 -6.03 -2.90 6.80
CA ILE A 49 -5.20 -3.49 7.86
C ILE A 49 -5.72 -3.03 9.22
N THR A 50 -5.89 -1.73 9.41
CA THR A 50 -6.34 -1.15 10.69
C THR A 50 -7.69 -1.74 11.10
N ARG A 51 -8.63 -1.81 10.15
CA ARG A 51 -9.97 -2.38 10.34
C ARG A 51 -9.93 -3.89 10.63
N CYS A 52 -8.98 -4.61 10.05
CA CYS A 52 -8.77 -6.04 10.27
C CYS A 52 -8.12 -6.31 11.63
N THR A 53 -7.20 -5.44 12.08
CA THR A 53 -6.50 -5.55 13.38
C THR A 53 -7.29 -5.00 14.57
N ALA A 54 -8.28 -4.14 14.32
CA ALA A 54 -9.11 -3.52 15.36
C ALA A 54 -10.32 -4.40 15.77
N HIS A 55 -10.50 -5.55 15.13
CA HIS A 55 -11.54 -6.54 15.45
C HIS A 55 -10.93 -7.70 16.22
#